data_AF-A0A084WCM2-F1
#
_entry.id   AF-A0A084WCM2-F1
#
_cell.length_a   1.000
_cell.length_b   1.000
_cell.length_c   1.000
_cell.angle_alpha   90.00
_cell.angle_beta   90.00
_cell.angle_gamma   90.00
#
_symmetry.space_group_name_H-M   'P 1'
#
loop_
_entity.id
_entity.type
_entity.pdbx_description
1 polymer ?
#
loop_
_entity_poly.entity_id
_entity_poly.type
_entity_poly.pdbx_seq_one_letter_code
_entity_poly.pdbx_strand_id
1 'polypeptide(L)'
;MTKNVKMGSNAEATQINRRPQRFFGRLSAEIYYVREGQVNEYALHFTVPVPADVEEISFTWQSLAKKHLPYRINIVSPDLIALPKPSMNISWQGEIPEHIETFAIGLRCSGRESAEVDVTITVEVTLDQLTGNATELVFRRKKICLMRIDDQLRVKLADNSLSRDLFPSDYYCLGDSENRPIKWLALESIQFKQFNEASDTWAFGVLMWELCTLARQPYAEVDPFEMEHYLRDGYRLSQPINCPDELFAIMAYCWTMLPMERPSFEKLQICLQDFYAQLTRYV
;
A
#
# COMPACT_ATOMS: atom_id res chain seq x y z
N MET A 1 -41.56 2.44 -0.02
CA MET A 1 -42.00 2.10 1.36
C MET A 1 -40.86 2.25 2.39
N THR A 2 -39.82 3.02 2.09
CA THR A 2 -38.50 2.97 2.74
C THR A 2 -38.25 4.09 3.76
N LYS A 3 -39.32 4.67 4.34
CA LYS A 3 -39.28 5.92 5.14
C LYS A 3 -38.55 5.88 6.50
N ASN A 4 -37.93 4.77 6.86
CA ASN A 4 -37.75 4.40 8.26
C ASN A 4 -36.29 4.20 8.73
N VAL A 5 -35.30 4.30 7.84
CA VAL A 5 -33.89 4.09 8.19
C VAL A 5 -33.03 5.21 7.59
N LYS A 6 -32.03 5.68 8.34
CA LYS A 6 -30.90 6.47 7.82
C LYS A 6 -29.64 5.63 7.97
N MET A 7 -28.86 5.50 6.90
CA MET A 7 -27.61 4.72 6.92
C MET A 7 -26.54 5.35 6.02
N GLY A 8 -25.33 5.46 6.56
CA GLY A 8 -24.14 5.93 5.85
C GLY A 8 -22.89 5.15 6.25
N SER A 9 -21.81 5.27 5.49
CA SER A 9 -20.50 4.72 5.88
C SER A 9 -19.42 5.77 5.77
N ASN A 10 -18.48 5.73 6.71
CA ASN A 10 -17.18 6.37 6.55
C ASN A 10 -16.35 5.48 5.62
N ALA A 11 -16.56 5.62 4.32
CA ALA A 11 -15.69 5.01 3.34
C ALA A 11 -14.69 6.07 2.90
N GLU A 12 -13.41 5.78 3.08
CA GLU A 12 -12.35 6.52 2.39
C GLU A 12 -12.53 6.26 0.89
N ALA A 13 -13.25 7.14 0.23
CA ALA A 13 -13.38 7.12 -1.20
C ALA A 13 -12.04 7.58 -1.79
N THR A 14 -11.13 6.65 -2.02
CA THR A 14 -10.03 6.88 -2.96
C THR A 14 -10.68 7.07 -4.32
N GLN A 15 -10.90 8.34 -4.71
CA GLN A 15 -11.39 8.66 -6.04
C GLN A 15 -10.45 8.03 -7.07
N ILE A 16 -10.98 7.09 -7.84
CA ILE A 16 -10.45 6.71 -9.16
C ILE A 16 -10.71 7.91 -10.07
N ASN A 17 -9.90 8.96 -9.97
CA ASN A 17 -9.75 9.94 -11.03
C ASN A 17 -8.53 9.54 -11.85
N ARG A 18 -8.80 8.95 -13.02
CA ARG A 18 -7.78 8.78 -14.06
C ARG A 18 -7.35 10.17 -14.51
N ARG A 19 -6.12 10.56 -14.11
CA ARG A 19 -5.20 11.62 -14.60
C ARG A 19 -4.90 12.79 -13.64
N PRO A 20 -3.67 13.34 -13.71
CA PRO A 20 -2.92 13.75 -12.53
C PRO A 20 -3.09 15.25 -12.27
N GLN A 21 -3.37 15.61 -11.01
CA GLN A 21 -2.93 16.90 -10.48
C GLN A 21 -2.73 16.79 -8.97
N ARG A 22 -1.54 17.19 -8.57
CA ARG A 22 -1.02 17.27 -7.21
C ARG A 22 -1.97 18.08 -6.31
N PHE A 23 -2.29 17.56 -5.12
CA PHE A 23 -2.07 18.16 -3.79
C PHE A 23 -3.01 17.54 -2.74
N PHE A 24 -2.38 17.06 -1.65
CA PHE A 24 -2.82 17.07 -0.24
C PHE A 24 -4.32 16.97 0.08
N GLY A 25 -4.71 15.85 0.71
CA GLY A 25 -5.91 15.79 1.54
C GLY A 25 -6.65 14.46 1.44
N ARG A 26 -6.61 13.68 2.51
CA ARG A 26 -7.49 12.53 2.77
C ARG A 26 -8.94 13.06 2.80
N LEU A 27 -9.62 13.06 1.66
CA LEU A 27 -11.02 13.49 1.56
C LEU A 27 -11.91 12.40 2.21
N SER A 28 -12.36 12.65 3.44
CA SER A 28 -13.43 11.86 4.06
C SER A 28 -14.75 12.24 3.40
N ALA A 29 -15.14 11.53 2.35
CA ALA A 29 -16.47 11.66 1.78
C ALA A 29 -17.42 10.69 2.50
N GLU A 30 -18.40 11.22 3.25
CA GLU A 30 -19.47 10.40 3.82
C GLU A 30 -20.39 9.90 2.69
N ILE A 31 -20.45 8.58 2.49
CA ILE A 31 -21.38 7.97 1.53
C ILE A 31 -22.68 7.67 2.27
N TYR A 32 -23.78 8.26 1.78
CA TYR A 32 -25.12 8.00 2.29
C TYR A 32 -25.83 6.97 1.41
N TYR A 33 -26.32 5.89 2.04
CA TYR A 33 -27.02 4.79 1.37
C TYR A 33 -28.53 4.88 1.55
N VAL A 34 -28.98 5.36 2.71
CA VAL A 34 -30.38 5.69 2.94
C VAL A 34 -30.46 7.06 3.59
N ARG A 35 -31.17 7.99 2.95
CA ARG A 35 -31.38 9.35 3.44
C ARG A 35 -32.81 9.76 3.20
N GLU A 36 -33.46 10.31 4.23
CA GLU A 36 -34.85 10.80 4.16
C GLU A 36 -35.83 9.76 3.61
N GLY A 37 -35.55 8.48 3.86
CA GLY A 37 -36.40 7.38 3.42
C GLY A 37 -36.25 6.95 1.96
N GLN A 38 -35.24 7.45 1.26
CA GLN A 38 -34.88 7.03 -0.09
C GLN A 38 -33.57 6.23 -0.05
N VAL A 39 -33.57 5.10 -0.74
CA VAL A 39 -32.37 4.28 -0.95
C VAL A 39 -31.61 4.88 -2.12
N ASN A 40 -30.31 5.09 -1.93
CA ASN A 40 -29.40 5.57 -2.95
C ASN A 40 -28.87 4.38 -3.75
N GLU A 41 -29.63 3.96 -4.76
CA GLU A 41 -29.27 2.82 -5.63
C GLU A 41 -27.90 3.00 -6.30
N TYR A 42 -27.53 4.23 -6.66
CA TYR A 42 -26.20 4.52 -7.22
C TYR A 42 -25.07 4.16 -6.24
N ALA A 43 -25.26 4.45 -4.95
CA ALA A 43 -24.28 4.11 -3.92
C ALA A 43 -24.23 2.61 -3.63
N LEU A 44 -25.35 1.88 -3.75
CA LEU A 44 -25.40 0.43 -3.56
C LEU A 44 -24.82 -0.38 -4.73
N HIS A 45 -24.90 0.16 -5.96
CA HIS A 45 -24.33 -0.50 -7.14
C HIS A 45 -22.80 -0.40 -7.23
N PHE A 46 -22.19 0.54 -6.52
CA PHE A 46 -20.75 0.79 -6.59
C PHE A 46 -19.97 -0.10 -5.61
N THR A 47 -18.97 -0.83 -6.13
CA THR A 47 -18.02 -1.54 -5.28
C THR A 47 -16.95 -0.57 -4.82
N VAL A 48 -16.89 -0.31 -3.53
CA VAL A 48 -15.92 0.64 -2.96
C VAL A 48 -14.63 -0.11 -2.59
N PRO A 49 -13.45 0.33 -3.07
CA PRO A 49 -12.18 -0.26 -2.65
C PRO A 49 -11.89 0.04 -1.18
N VAL A 50 -11.35 -0.94 -0.46
CA VAL A 50 -10.86 -0.81 0.91
C VAL A 50 -9.34 -1.04 0.88
N PRO A 51 -8.54 0.00 1.14
CA PRO A 51 -7.07 -0.08 1.16
C PRO A 51 -6.53 -1.15 2.11
N ALA A 52 -5.29 -1.59 1.88
CA ALA A 52 -4.68 -2.68 2.65
C ALA A 52 -4.49 -2.34 4.14
N ASP A 53 -4.15 -1.08 4.43
CA ASP A 53 -3.95 -0.50 5.76
C ASP A 53 -5.25 -0.28 6.55
N VAL A 54 -6.41 -0.28 5.89
CA VAL A 54 -7.71 -0.12 6.56
C VAL A 54 -8.20 -1.47 7.11
N GLU A 55 -8.01 -1.69 8.41
CA GLU A 55 -8.42 -2.94 9.08
C GLU A 55 -9.91 -3.01 9.41
N GLU A 56 -10.61 -1.89 9.44
CA GLU A 56 -12.00 -1.79 9.88
C GLU A 56 -12.75 -0.73 9.08
N ILE A 57 -14.01 -1.04 8.74
CA ILE A 57 -14.94 -0.08 8.13
C ILE A 57 -16.13 0.16 9.05
N SER A 58 -16.59 1.40 9.11
CA SER A 58 -17.67 1.82 10.01
C SER A 58 -18.92 2.23 9.24
N PHE A 59 -20.07 1.82 9.77
CA PHE A 59 -21.40 2.19 9.28
C PHE A 59 -22.16 2.90 10.38
N THR A 60 -22.73 4.04 10.02
CA THR A 60 -23.56 4.85 10.91
C THR A 60 -25.01 4.66 10.52
N TRP A 61 -25.86 4.38 11.49
CA TRP A 61 -27.28 4.10 11.25
C TRP A 61 -28.19 4.65 12.34
N GLN A 62 -29.47 4.80 11.99
CA GLN A 62 -30.53 5.23 12.89
C GLN A 62 -31.90 4.81 12.34
N SER A 63 -32.80 4.40 13.23
CA SER A 63 -34.23 4.23 12.94
C SER A 63 -34.93 5.58 12.98
N LEU A 64 -35.59 5.95 11.89
CA LEU A 64 -36.44 7.15 11.79
C LEU A 64 -37.91 6.85 12.12
N ALA A 65 -38.26 5.58 12.29
CA ALA A 65 -39.63 5.14 12.48
C ALA A 65 -40.19 5.37 13.90
N LYS A 66 -39.37 5.93 14.82
CA LYS A 66 -39.67 6.02 16.27
C LYS A 66 -40.11 4.68 16.88
N LYS A 67 -39.56 3.59 16.32
CA LYS A 67 -39.69 2.21 16.76
C LYS A 67 -38.41 1.48 16.43
N HIS A 68 -38.07 0.49 17.26
CA HIS A 68 -36.99 -0.43 17.00
C HIS A 68 -37.30 -1.30 15.78
N LEU A 69 -36.36 -1.34 14.82
CA LEU A 69 -36.49 -2.13 13.60
C LEU A 69 -35.55 -3.33 13.70
N PRO A 70 -36.04 -4.57 13.62
CA PRO A 70 -35.18 -5.74 13.59
C PRO A 70 -34.27 -5.72 12.36
N TYR A 71 -33.02 -6.08 12.56
CA TYR A 71 -32.05 -6.24 11.48
C TYR A 71 -31.43 -7.64 11.50
N ARG A 72 -30.96 -8.08 10.34
CA ARG A 72 -30.05 -9.21 10.18
C ARG A 72 -28.92 -8.82 9.23
N ILE A 73 -27.68 -9.15 9.60
CA ILE A 73 -26.48 -8.88 8.80
C ILE A 73 -25.88 -10.21 8.36
N ASN A 74 -25.50 -10.29 7.09
CA ASN A 74 -24.73 -11.38 6.54
C ASN A 74 -23.52 -10.83 5.78
N ILE A 75 -22.35 -11.46 5.94
CA ILE A 75 -21.12 -11.04 5.27
C ILE A 75 -20.52 -12.23 4.53
N VAL A 76 -20.29 -12.08 3.23
CA VAL A 76 -19.71 -13.10 2.37
C VAL A 76 -18.35 -12.60 1.86
N SER A 77 -17.30 -13.37 2.12
CA SER A 77 -15.94 -13.17 1.63
C SER A 77 -15.39 -14.51 1.08
N PRO A 78 -15.14 -14.63 -0.23
CA PRO A 78 -14.84 -15.92 -0.87
C PRO A 78 -13.42 -16.44 -0.58
N ASP A 79 -12.46 -15.53 -0.38
CA ASP A 79 -11.05 -15.86 -0.17
C ASP A 79 -10.67 -15.78 1.32
N LEU A 80 -10.76 -16.93 1.99
CA LEU A 80 -10.43 -17.06 3.41
C LEU A 80 -8.92 -17.14 3.70
N ILE A 81 -8.10 -17.32 2.65
CA ILE A 81 -6.65 -17.37 2.79
C ILE A 81 -6.12 -15.95 2.89
N ALA A 82 -6.54 -15.05 1.98
CA ALA A 82 -6.17 -13.64 2.03
C ALA A 82 -6.94 -12.87 3.12
N LEU A 83 -8.25 -13.13 3.27
CA LEU A 83 -9.12 -12.44 4.21
C LEU A 83 -9.89 -13.44 5.10
N PRO A 84 -9.42 -13.68 6.35
CA PRO A 84 -10.17 -14.44 7.34
C PRO A 84 -11.58 -13.88 7.56
N LYS A 85 -12.46 -14.70 8.15
CA LYS A 85 -13.86 -14.32 8.38
C LYS A 85 -13.97 -12.94 9.06
N PRO A 86 -14.71 -11.99 8.45
CA PRO A 86 -14.90 -10.66 9.03
C PRO A 86 -15.51 -10.69 10.43
N SER A 87 -15.06 -9.79 11.30
CA SER A 87 -15.61 -9.61 12.64
C SER A 87 -16.58 -8.43 12.68
N MET A 88 -17.49 -8.43 13.66
CA MET A 88 -18.40 -7.31 13.92
C MET A 88 -18.38 -6.96 15.40
N ASN A 89 -18.52 -5.67 15.71
CA ASN A 89 -18.65 -5.21 17.10
C ASN A 89 -20.09 -5.30 17.64
N ILE A 90 -21.06 -5.66 16.79
CA ILE A 90 -22.46 -5.91 17.14
C ILE A 90 -22.88 -7.35 16.76
N SER A 91 -24.01 -7.81 17.26
CA SER A 91 -24.57 -9.12 16.89
C SER A 91 -25.07 -9.16 15.44
N TRP A 92 -25.05 -10.36 14.83
CA TRP A 92 -25.55 -10.61 13.47
C TRP A 92 -27.06 -10.33 13.30
N GLN A 93 -27.80 -10.31 14.40
CA GLN A 93 -29.20 -9.94 14.46
C GLN A 93 -29.45 -9.10 15.71
N GLY A 94 -30.36 -8.14 15.62
CA GLY A 94 -30.67 -7.23 16.72
C GLY A 94 -31.69 -6.18 16.29
N GLU A 95 -31.68 -5.03 16.94
CA GLU A 95 -32.57 -3.91 16.65
C GLU A 95 -31.78 -2.64 16.29
N ILE A 96 -32.26 -1.90 15.29
CA ILE A 96 -31.68 -0.62 14.89
C ILE A 96 -32.02 0.43 15.96
N PRO A 97 -31.03 1.20 16.45
CA PRO A 97 -31.23 2.21 17.49
C PRO A 97 -32.02 3.42 16.99
N GLU A 98 -32.72 4.09 17.90
CA GLU A 98 -33.45 5.33 17.61
C GLU A 98 -32.55 6.56 17.55
N HIS A 99 -31.34 6.45 18.08
CA HIS A 99 -30.30 7.46 17.99
C HIS A 99 -29.24 7.04 16.97
N ILE A 100 -28.43 8.00 16.54
CA ILE A 100 -27.31 7.72 15.65
C ILE A 100 -26.30 6.87 16.41
N GLU A 101 -26.06 5.66 15.92
CA GLU A 101 -24.97 4.81 16.39
C GLU A 101 -24.11 4.35 15.23
N THR A 102 -22.90 3.87 15.55
CA THR A 102 -21.95 3.36 14.58
C THR A 102 -21.56 1.94 14.96
N PHE A 103 -21.66 1.03 14.00
CA PHE A 103 -21.10 -0.31 14.11
C PHE A 103 -19.95 -0.46 13.12
N ALA A 104 -19.08 -1.42 13.40
CA ALA A 104 -17.85 -1.61 12.64
C ALA A 104 -17.69 -3.07 12.21
N ILE A 105 -17.16 -3.24 11.00
CA ILE A 105 -16.82 -4.53 10.41
C ILE A 105 -15.31 -4.59 10.24
N GLY A 106 -14.68 -5.56 10.91
CA GLY A 106 -13.26 -5.84 10.79
C GLY A 106 -12.96 -6.63 9.52
N LEU A 107 -12.12 -6.07 8.66
CA LEU A 107 -11.64 -6.62 7.39
C LEU A 107 -10.12 -6.81 7.44
N ARG A 108 -9.63 -7.50 8.48
CA ARG A 108 -8.20 -7.73 8.68
C ARG A 108 -7.69 -8.83 7.76
N CYS A 109 -6.75 -8.50 6.89
CA CYS A 109 -6.08 -9.49 6.04
C CYS A 109 -5.22 -10.44 6.88
N SER A 110 -5.09 -11.69 6.43
CA SER A 110 -4.25 -12.69 7.10
C SER A 110 -2.75 -12.36 7.00
N GLY A 111 -2.37 -11.58 5.98
CA GLY A 111 -0.98 -11.38 5.60
C GLY A 111 -0.31 -12.58 4.95
N ARG A 112 -1.05 -13.63 4.58
CA ARG A 112 -0.49 -14.85 3.98
C ARG A 112 -0.47 -14.85 2.45
N GLU A 113 -1.31 -14.02 1.83
CA GLU A 113 -1.49 -13.97 0.39
C GLU A 113 -1.87 -12.53 -0.02
N SER A 114 -1.39 -12.11 -1.18
CA SER A 114 -1.80 -10.85 -1.81
C SER A 114 -2.98 -11.11 -2.74
N ALA A 115 -4.13 -10.52 -2.46
CA ALA A 115 -5.34 -10.70 -3.26
C ALA A 115 -6.28 -9.49 -3.16
N GLU A 116 -7.10 -9.28 -4.18
CA GLU A 116 -8.28 -8.41 -4.11
C GLU A 116 -9.50 -9.26 -3.76
N VAL A 117 -10.06 -9.07 -2.56
CA VAL A 117 -11.19 -9.86 -2.06
C VAL A 117 -12.48 -9.06 -2.15
N ASP A 118 -13.41 -9.52 -2.98
CA ASP A 118 -14.76 -8.94 -3.05
C ASP A 118 -15.59 -9.38 -1.83
N VAL A 119 -15.93 -8.43 -0.97
CA VAL A 119 -16.72 -8.61 0.25
C VAL A 119 -18.12 -8.07 0.02
N THR A 120 -19.13 -8.92 0.22
CA THR A 120 -20.54 -8.53 0.13
C THR A 120 -21.15 -8.51 1.53
N ILE A 121 -21.67 -7.36 1.93
CA ILE A 121 -22.34 -7.14 3.21
C ILE A 121 -23.81 -6.92 2.92
N THR A 122 -24.67 -7.77 3.44
CA THR A 122 -26.12 -7.68 3.31
C THR A 122 -26.71 -7.29 4.65
N VAL A 123 -27.44 -6.17 4.70
CA VAL A 123 -28.23 -5.74 5.85
C VAL A 123 -29.70 -5.86 5.48
N GLU A 124 -30.38 -6.84 6.07
CA GLU A 124 -31.83 -7.02 5.95
C GLU A 124 -32.50 -6.29 7.11
N VAL A 125 -33.45 -5.39 6.82
CA VAL A 125 -34.21 -4.65 7.83
C VAL A 125 -35.69 -4.98 7.70
N THR A 126 -36.30 -5.53 8.75
CA THR A 126 -37.73 -5.86 8.77
C THR A 126 -38.55 -4.63 9.18
N LEU A 127 -39.33 -4.07 8.25
CA LEU A 127 -40.12 -2.85 8.47
C LEU A 127 -41.44 -3.12 9.19
N ASP A 128 -42.02 -4.30 8.96
CA ASP A 128 -43.27 -4.74 9.56
C ASP A 128 -43.22 -6.26 9.80
N GLN A 129 -43.30 -6.63 11.08
CA GLN A 129 -43.25 -8.03 11.50
C GLN A 129 -44.53 -8.80 11.14
N LEU A 130 -45.66 -8.11 10.95
CA LEU A 130 -46.95 -8.74 10.63
C LEU A 130 -47.05 -9.12 9.16
N THR A 131 -46.44 -8.33 8.27
CA THR A 131 -46.45 -8.57 6.81
C THR A 131 -45.16 -9.22 6.30
N GLY A 132 -44.11 -9.29 7.13
CA GLY A 132 -42.79 -9.79 6.73
C GLY A 132 -42.08 -8.89 5.73
N ASN A 133 -42.51 -7.64 5.59
CA ASN A 133 -41.94 -6.70 4.62
C ASN A 133 -40.52 -6.29 5.06
N ALA A 134 -39.51 -6.80 4.37
CA ALA A 134 -38.10 -6.53 4.64
C ALA A 134 -37.46 -5.72 3.49
N THR A 135 -36.56 -4.82 3.84
CA THR A 135 -35.69 -4.12 2.89
C THR A 135 -34.29 -4.71 2.98
N GLU A 136 -33.76 -5.16 1.87
CA GLU A 136 -32.39 -5.65 1.75
C GLU A 136 -31.48 -4.53 1.25
N LEU A 137 -30.39 -4.27 1.96
CA LEU A 137 -29.34 -3.32 1.58
C LEU A 137 -28.05 -4.10 1.34
N VAL A 138 -27.53 -4.07 0.11
CA VAL A 138 -26.34 -4.82 -0.28
C VAL A 138 -25.18 -3.86 -0.52
N PHE A 139 -24.14 -3.96 0.31
CA PHE A 139 -22.93 -3.16 0.20
C PHE A 139 -21.80 -4.03 -0.35
N ARG A 140 -21.19 -3.62 -1.46
CA ARG A 140 -20.05 -4.30 -2.08
C ARG A 140 -18.76 -3.55 -1.76
N ARG A 141 -17.78 -4.26 -1.22
CA ARG A 141 -16.44 -3.75 -0.95
C ARG A 141 -15.41 -4.62 -1.67
N LYS A 142 -14.33 -4.00 -2.11
CA LYS A 142 -13.17 -4.71 -2.65
C LYS A 142 -11.99 -4.50 -1.70
N LYS A 143 -11.73 -5.47 -0.83
CA LYS A 143 -10.64 -5.40 0.14
C LYS A 143 -9.32 -5.77 -0.54
N ILE A 144 -8.35 -4.88 -0.50
CA ILE A 144 -7.00 -5.15 -0.95
C ILE A 144 -6.26 -5.82 0.22
N CYS A 145 -5.80 -7.04 0.04
CA CYS A 145 -4.94 -7.74 0.97
C CYS A 145 -3.54 -7.88 0.39
N LEU A 146 -2.55 -7.61 1.22
CA LEU A 146 -1.15 -7.78 0.89
C LEU A 146 -0.58 -8.86 1.80
N MET A 147 0.21 -9.74 1.21
CA MET A 147 1.06 -10.65 1.98
C MET A 147 2.01 -9.81 2.84
N ARG A 148 2.08 -10.12 4.14
CA ARG A 148 3.13 -9.57 5.00
C ARG A 148 4.45 -10.08 4.46
N ILE A 149 5.43 -9.19 4.36
CA ILE A 149 6.82 -9.61 4.23
C ILE A 149 7.03 -10.63 5.35
N ASP A 150 7.37 -11.86 4.99
CA ASP A 150 7.44 -13.06 5.84
C ASP A 150 7.87 -12.71 7.28
N ASP A 151 7.33 -13.36 8.31
CA ASP A 151 7.83 -13.24 9.70
C ASP A 151 9.33 -13.60 9.79
N GLN A 152 9.88 -14.22 8.73
CA GLN A 152 11.28 -14.56 8.53
C GLN A 152 12.07 -13.51 7.73
N LEU A 153 11.47 -12.36 7.39
CA LEU A 153 12.04 -11.23 6.63
C LEU A 153 12.89 -11.68 5.42
N ARG A 154 12.40 -12.66 4.66
CA ARG A 154 13.12 -13.23 3.52
C ARG A 154 12.93 -12.39 2.26
N VAL A 155 14.00 -11.72 1.83
CA VAL A 155 14.06 -10.95 0.58
C VAL A 155 14.49 -11.85 -0.57
N LYS A 156 13.88 -11.69 -1.74
CA LYS A 156 14.26 -12.36 -2.99
C LYS A 156 14.45 -11.34 -4.09
N LEU A 157 15.50 -11.49 -4.88
CA LEU A 157 15.68 -10.72 -6.10
C LEU A 157 14.73 -11.25 -7.17
N ALA A 158 14.05 -10.33 -7.85
CA ALA A 158 13.18 -10.63 -8.99
C ALA A 158 13.86 -10.19 -10.28
N ASP A 159 13.35 -10.68 -11.41
CA ASP A 159 13.75 -10.13 -12.71
C ASP A 159 13.21 -8.70 -12.90
N ASN A 160 13.76 -8.01 -13.89
CA ASN A 160 13.40 -6.63 -14.19
C ASN A 160 12.42 -6.51 -15.38
N SER A 161 11.76 -7.59 -15.81
CA SER A 161 10.99 -7.63 -17.06
C SER A 161 9.85 -6.60 -17.12
N LEU A 162 9.18 -6.35 -15.99
CA LEU A 162 8.08 -5.39 -15.84
C LEU A 162 8.48 -4.07 -15.17
N SER A 163 9.75 -3.95 -14.76
CA SER A 163 10.23 -2.81 -13.96
C SER A 163 9.96 -1.46 -14.62
N ARG A 164 10.26 -1.35 -15.91
CA ARG A 164 10.05 -0.12 -16.70
C ARG A 164 8.57 0.25 -16.85
N ASP A 165 7.69 -0.74 -16.93
CA ASP A 165 6.25 -0.51 -17.13
C ASP A 165 5.58 -0.11 -15.81
N LEU A 166 6.05 -0.67 -14.69
CA LEU A 166 5.55 -0.37 -13.34
C LEU A 166 6.15 0.93 -12.77
N PHE A 167 7.41 1.24 -13.10
CA PHE A 167 8.15 2.38 -12.57
C PHE A 167 8.77 3.23 -13.70
N PRO A 168 7.96 3.77 -14.63
CA PRO A 168 8.49 4.48 -15.79
C PRO A 168 9.24 5.77 -15.45
N SER A 169 8.98 6.36 -14.28
CA SER A 169 9.67 7.56 -13.81
C SER A 169 11.14 7.35 -13.49
N ASP A 170 11.57 6.11 -13.25
CA ASP A 170 12.95 5.80 -12.87
C ASP A 170 13.85 5.55 -14.07
N TYR A 171 13.27 5.43 -15.27
CA TYR A 171 13.97 5.07 -16.49
C TYR A 171 14.09 6.26 -17.45
N TYR A 172 15.32 6.56 -17.87
CA TYR A 172 15.63 7.69 -18.75
C TYR A 172 16.47 7.26 -19.96
N CYS A 173 16.29 7.99 -21.05
CA CYS A 173 17.01 7.82 -22.32
C CYS A 173 18.01 8.98 -22.45
N LEU A 174 19.32 8.68 -22.47
CA LEU A 174 20.38 9.69 -22.52
C LEU A 174 20.78 10.02 -23.97
N GLY A 175 19.79 10.09 -24.87
CA GLY A 175 19.98 10.37 -26.29
C GLY A 175 20.34 9.14 -27.14
N ASP A 176 20.59 8.00 -26.51
CA ASP A 176 20.59 6.69 -27.14
C ASP A 176 19.26 6.01 -26.84
N SER A 177 18.59 5.44 -27.84
CA SER A 177 17.18 5.00 -27.83
C SER A 177 16.83 3.85 -26.86
N GLU A 178 17.40 3.84 -25.66
CA GLU A 178 17.39 2.82 -24.65
C GLU A 178 17.11 3.48 -23.29
N ASN A 179 15.99 3.09 -22.67
CA ASN A 179 15.60 3.56 -21.36
C ASN A 179 16.31 2.75 -20.27
N ARG A 180 17.03 3.43 -19.37
CA ARG A 180 17.80 2.81 -18.29
C ARG A 180 17.57 3.49 -16.94
N PRO A 181 17.77 2.77 -15.81
CA PRO A 181 17.62 3.35 -14.47
C PRO A 181 18.85 4.17 -14.07
N ILE A 182 19.04 5.32 -14.71
CA ILE A 182 20.30 6.11 -14.66
C ILE A 182 20.80 6.37 -13.24
N LYS A 183 19.90 6.63 -12.28
CA LYS A 183 20.25 6.96 -10.89
C LYS A 183 20.80 5.78 -10.08
N TRP A 184 20.65 4.55 -10.56
CA TRP A 184 21.20 3.33 -9.96
C TRP A 184 22.48 2.85 -10.66
N LEU A 185 22.82 3.41 -11.83
CA LEU A 185 23.95 2.94 -12.62
C LEU A 185 25.28 3.47 -12.11
N ALA A 186 26.32 2.63 -12.25
CA ALA A 186 27.70 3.04 -12.05
C ALA A 186 28.16 3.98 -13.18
N LEU A 187 29.19 4.78 -12.92
CA LEU A 187 29.70 5.75 -13.88
C LEU A 187 30.12 5.10 -15.22
N GLU A 188 30.81 3.96 -15.17
CA GLU A 188 31.21 3.22 -16.37
C GLU A 188 30.02 2.63 -17.15
N SER A 189 28.92 2.33 -16.46
CA SER A 189 27.67 1.85 -17.08
C SER A 189 26.95 3.00 -17.78
N ILE A 190 27.00 4.21 -17.24
CA ILE A 190 26.45 5.42 -17.87
C ILE A 190 27.29 5.80 -19.10
N GLN A 191 28.62 5.80 -18.99
CA GLN A 191 29.53 6.29 -20.04
C GLN A 191 29.75 5.28 -21.18
N PHE A 192 29.99 4.02 -20.83
CA PHE A 192 30.50 3.01 -21.74
C PHE A 192 29.57 1.81 -21.88
N LYS A 193 28.39 1.83 -21.22
CA LYS A 193 27.46 0.70 -21.16
C LYS A 193 28.13 -0.60 -20.69
N GLN A 194 29.09 -0.48 -19.79
CA GLN A 194 29.76 -1.65 -19.20
C GLN A 194 28.97 -2.12 -17.99
N PHE A 195 28.55 -3.39 -18.02
CA PHE A 195 27.81 -4.05 -16.96
C PHE A 195 28.59 -5.29 -16.50
N ASN A 196 28.90 -5.35 -15.22
CA ASN A 196 29.66 -6.41 -14.58
C ASN A 196 29.34 -6.45 -13.07
N GLU A 197 29.95 -7.39 -12.35
CA GLU A 197 29.74 -7.53 -10.90
C GLU A 197 30.05 -6.25 -10.10
N ALA A 198 31.03 -5.45 -10.54
CA ALA A 198 31.39 -4.20 -9.88
C ALA A 198 30.37 -3.09 -10.15
N SER A 199 29.72 -3.06 -11.33
CA SER A 199 28.58 -2.16 -11.56
C SER A 199 27.34 -2.60 -10.77
N ASP A 200 27.14 -3.90 -10.58
CA ASP A 200 26.07 -4.43 -9.71
C ASP A 200 26.31 -4.08 -8.24
N THR A 201 27.57 -4.09 -7.80
CA THR A 201 27.98 -3.62 -6.48
C THR A 201 27.60 -2.16 -6.24
N TRP A 202 27.78 -1.30 -7.25
CA TRP A 202 27.36 0.10 -7.17
C TRP A 202 25.85 0.22 -6.97
N ALA A 203 25.07 -0.49 -7.79
CA ALA A 203 23.61 -0.51 -7.70
C ALA A 203 23.14 -1.06 -6.34
N PHE A 204 23.83 -2.06 -5.79
CA PHE A 204 23.58 -2.58 -4.46
C PHE A 204 23.86 -1.52 -3.36
N GLY A 205 24.87 -0.68 -3.53
CA GLY A 205 25.08 0.50 -2.68
C GLY A 205 23.87 1.44 -2.67
N VAL A 206 23.32 1.74 -3.85
CA VAL A 206 22.11 2.57 -3.98
C VAL A 206 20.91 1.88 -3.30
N LEU A 207 20.73 0.57 -3.50
CA LEU A 207 19.69 -0.22 -2.84
C LEU A 207 19.79 -0.14 -1.31
N MET A 208 20.99 -0.28 -0.73
CA MET A 208 21.19 -0.13 0.71
C MET A 208 20.76 1.25 1.21
N TRP A 209 21.06 2.31 0.45
CA TRP A 209 20.61 3.66 0.77
C TRP A 209 19.09 3.80 0.72
N GLU A 210 18.43 3.18 -0.28
CA GLU A 210 16.96 3.14 -0.36
C GLU A 210 16.35 2.45 0.86
N LEU A 211 16.91 1.30 1.27
CA LEU A 211 16.46 0.58 2.47
C LEU A 211 16.57 1.46 3.72
N CYS A 212 17.67 2.20 3.88
CA CYS A 212 17.89 3.07 5.04
C CYS A 212 17.03 4.35 5.02
N THR A 213 16.51 4.75 3.85
CA THR A 213 15.68 5.95 3.71
C THR A 213 14.19 5.64 3.62
N LEU A 214 13.79 4.38 3.73
CA LEU A 214 12.42 3.90 3.51
C LEU A 214 11.94 4.20 2.08
N ALA A 215 12.75 3.81 1.10
CA ALA A 215 12.49 3.92 -0.34
C ALA A 215 12.30 5.36 -0.84
N ARG A 216 13.15 6.29 -0.37
CA ARG A 216 13.23 7.62 -1.00
C ARG A 216 13.88 7.50 -2.38
N GLN A 217 13.54 8.45 -3.26
CA GLN A 217 14.19 8.56 -4.57
C GLN A 217 15.69 8.87 -4.40
N PRO A 218 16.61 8.03 -4.92
CA PRO A 218 18.03 8.37 -4.95
C PRO A 218 18.24 9.58 -5.85
N TYR A 219 19.17 10.47 -5.48
CA TYR A 219 19.52 11.66 -6.26
C TYR A 219 18.30 12.48 -6.72
N ALA A 220 17.29 12.67 -5.85
CA ALA A 220 16.02 13.32 -6.21
C ALA A 220 16.21 14.71 -6.85
N GLU A 221 17.19 15.48 -6.36
CA GLU A 221 17.49 16.84 -6.80
C GLU A 221 18.40 16.91 -8.04
N VAL A 222 18.91 15.78 -8.52
CA VAL A 222 19.81 15.72 -9.68
C VAL A 222 19.01 15.30 -10.91
N ASP A 223 19.15 16.09 -11.97
CA ASP A 223 18.62 15.75 -13.28
C ASP A 223 19.37 14.51 -13.83
N PRO A 224 18.66 13.47 -14.31
CA PRO A 224 19.29 12.29 -14.91
C PRO A 224 20.33 12.57 -16.00
N PHE A 225 20.16 13.65 -16.77
CA PHE A 225 21.11 14.04 -17.82
C PHE A 225 22.43 14.58 -17.25
N GLU A 226 22.41 15.15 -16.05
CA GLU A 226 23.60 15.68 -15.35
C GLU A 226 24.28 14.62 -14.46
N MET A 227 23.68 13.43 -14.33
CA MET A 227 24.13 12.39 -13.42
C MET A 227 25.57 11.95 -13.68
N GLU A 228 25.97 11.87 -14.95
CA GLU A 228 27.33 11.51 -15.33
C GLU A 228 28.35 12.53 -14.78
N HIS A 229 28.08 13.83 -14.98
CA HIS A 229 28.96 14.89 -14.51
C HIS A 229 29.00 14.96 -12.98
N TYR A 230 27.83 14.85 -12.34
CA TYR A 230 27.70 14.84 -10.88
C TYR A 230 28.55 13.73 -10.24
N LEU A 231 28.51 12.51 -10.78
CA LEU A 231 29.31 11.40 -10.28
C LEU A 231 30.80 11.57 -10.57
N ARG A 232 31.15 12.11 -11.73
CA ARG A 232 32.53 12.37 -12.15
C ARG A 232 33.22 13.37 -11.23
N ASP A 233 32.48 14.37 -10.75
CA ASP A 233 32.96 15.38 -9.80
C ASP A 233 33.11 14.83 -8.38
N GLY A 234 32.77 13.56 -8.15
CA GLY A 234 32.95 12.86 -6.88
C GLY A 234 31.76 12.97 -5.93
N TYR A 235 30.68 13.64 -6.33
CA TYR A 235 29.48 13.71 -5.50
C TYR A 235 28.79 12.35 -5.40
N ARG A 236 28.21 12.07 -4.22
CA ARG A 236 27.53 10.82 -3.87
C ARG A 236 26.27 11.11 -3.06
N LEU A 237 25.47 10.07 -2.82
CA LEU A 237 24.35 10.15 -1.88
C LEU A 237 24.85 10.50 -0.47
N SER A 238 24.12 11.39 0.21
CA SER A 238 24.40 11.73 1.60
C SER A 238 24.00 10.60 2.55
N GLN A 239 24.65 10.52 3.70
CA GLN A 239 24.28 9.59 4.76
C GLN A 239 22.83 9.80 5.20
N PRO A 240 22.00 8.74 5.25
CA PRO A 240 20.63 8.82 5.75
C PRO A 240 20.56 9.20 7.24
N ILE A 241 19.46 9.82 7.64
CA ILE A 241 19.18 10.11 9.05
C ILE A 241 19.08 8.79 9.82
N ASN A 242 19.72 8.70 10.99
CA ASN A 242 19.79 7.49 11.83
C ASN A 242 20.50 6.28 11.19
N CYS A 243 21.28 6.48 10.12
CA CYS A 243 22.13 5.43 9.56
C CYS A 243 23.49 5.40 10.27
N PRO A 244 23.92 4.26 10.85
CA PRO A 244 25.24 4.14 11.47
C PRO A 244 26.38 4.40 10.48
N ASP A 245 27.44 5.07 10.95
CA ASP A 245 28.60 5.45 10.12
C ASP A 245 29.26 4.23 9.46
N GLU A 246 29.32 3.10 10.15
CA GLU A 246 29.87 1.85 9.63
C GLU A 246 29.08 1.33 8.43
N LEU A 247 27.74 1.38 8.48
CA LEU A 247 26.90 0.96 7.38
C LEU A 247 27.03 1.92 6.19
N PHE A 248 27.06 3.22 6.46
CA PHE A 248 27.28 4.21 5.41
C PHE A 248 28.67 4.09 4.76
N ALA A 249 29.71 3.74 5.52
CA ALA A 249 31.03 3.46 4.98
C ALA A 249 30.99 2.28 4.00
N ILE A 250 30.26 1.19 4.32
CA ILE A 250 30.06 0.06 3.39
C ILE A 250 29.39 0.56 2.09
N MET A 251 28.34 1.38 2.18
CA MET A 251 27.71 1.98 0.99
C MET A 251 28.69 2.83 0.18
N ALA A 252 29.49 3.67 0.85
CA ALA A 252 30.46 4.54 0.22
C ALA A 252 31.54 3.75 -0.55
N TYR A 253 31.99 2.61 -0.02
CA TYR A 253 32.93 1.72 -0.73
C TYR A 253 32.33 1.14 -2.01
N CYS A 254 31.02 0.85 -2.04
CA CYS A 254 30.33 0.43 -3.26
C CYS A 254 30.37 1.49 -4.36
N TRP A 255 30.46 2.78 -4.00
CA TRP A 255 30.48 3.91 -4.94
C TRP A 255 31.88 4.45 -5.25
N THR A 256 32.91 3.62 -5.01
CA THR A 256 34.28 3.94 -5.40
C THR A 256 34.38 4.07 -6.93
N MET A 257 35.13 5.09 -7.38
CA MET A 257 35.25 5.42 -8.81
C MET A 257 35.83 4.26 -9.62
N LEU A 258 36.90 3.63 -9.12
CA LEU A 258 37.54 2.49 -9.79
C LEU A 258 36.75 1.20 -9.52
N PRO A 259 36.24 0.51 -10.56
CA PRO A 259 35.45 -0.71 -10.37
C PRO A 259 36.20 -1.82 -9.60
N MET A 260 37.52 -1.91 -9.78
CA MET A 260 38.36 -2.93 -9.14
C MET A 260 38.58 -2.69 -7.63
N GLU A 261 38.33 -1.47 -7.15
CA GLU A 261 38.45 -1.13 -5.72
C GLU A 261 37.14 -1.36 -4.96
N ARG A 262 36.03 -1.60 -5.68
CA ARG A 262 34.74 -1.92 -5.08
C ARG A 262 34.80 -3.32 -4.44
N PRO A 263 34.13 -3.53 -3.30
CA PRO A 263 34.09 -4.84 -2.67
C PRO A 263 33.32 -5.85 -3.53
N SER A 264 33.73 -7.12 -3.53
CA SER A 264 32.91 -8.20 -4.11
C SER A 264 31.69 -8.47 -3.24
N PHE A 265 30.67 -9.15 -3.80
CA PHE A 265 29.50 -9.54 -3.01
C PHE A 265 29.84 -10.45 -1.82
N GLU A 266 30.85 -11.31 -1.95
CA GLU A 266 31.36 -12.12 -0.84
C GLU A 266 31.86 -11.25 0.32
N LYS A 267 32.63 -10.20 0.02
CA LYS A 267 33.12 -9.26 1.04
C LYS A 267 31.98 -8.45 1.65
N LEU A 268 31.05 -7.97 0.82
CA LEU A 268 29.86 -7.25 1.29
C LEU A 268 29.03 -8.11 2.25
N GLN A 269 28.82 -9.39 1.91
CA GLN A 269 28.09 -10.31 2.77
C GLN A 269 28.76 -10.45 4.14
N ILE A 270 30.09 -10.61 4.18
CA ILE A 270 30.84 -10.70 5.44
C ILE A 270 30.69 -9.40 6.24
N CYS A 271 30.95 -8.23 5.63
CA CYS A 271 30.85 -6.95 6.30
C CYS A 271 29.45 -6.67 6.87
N LEU A 272 28.40 -7.00 6.11
CA LEU A 272 27.01 -6.82 6.56
C LEU A 272 26.62 -7.81 7.66
N GLN A 273 27.12 -9.05 7.62
CA GLN A 273 26.93 -10.02 8.70
C GLN A 273 27.61 -9.56 10.00
N ASP A 274 28.83 -9.06 9.91
CA ASP A 274 29.56 -8.52 11.05
C ASP A 274 28.85 -7.29 11.63
N PHE A 275 28.40 -6.38 10.78
CA PHE A 275 27.60 -5.21 11.20
C PHE A 275 26.30 -5.63 11.89
N TYR A 276 25.57 -6.61 11.33
CA TYR A 276 24.35 -7.13 11.94
C TYR A 276 24.60 -7.79 13.32
N ALA A 277 25.69 -8.54 13.45
CA ALA A 277 26.11 -9.15 14.71
C ALA A 277 26.49 -8.10 15.77
N GLN A 278 26.96 -6.92 15.35
CA GLN A 278 27.23 -5.80 16.25
C GLN A 278 25.95 -5.07 16.65
N LEU A 279 25.06 -4.76 15.70
CA LEU A 279 23.77 -4.13 15.99
C LEU A 279 22.96 -4.90 17.03
N THR A 280 22.91 -6.23 16.90
CA THR A 280 22.20 -7.11 17.85
C THR A 280 22.82 -7.18 19.25
N ARG A 281 24.01 -6.63 19.45
CA ARG A 281 24.67 -6.53 20.77
C ARG A 281 24.52 -5.16 21.42
N TYR A 282 24.40 -4.09 20.64
CA TYR A 282 24.42 -2.71 21.13
C TYR A 282 23.04 -2.04 21.18
N VAL A 283 22.01 -2.67 20.61
CA VAL A 283 20.60 -2.25 20.65
C VAL A 283 19.78 -3.34 21.35
#